data_AF-A0A4R6V197-F1
#
_entry.id   AF-A0A4R6V197-F1
#
_cell.length_a   1.000
_cell.length_b   1.000
_cell.length_c   1.000
_cell.angle_alpha   90.00
_cell.angle_beta   90.00
_cell.angle_gamma   90.00
#
_symmetry.space_group_name_H-M   'P 1'
#
loop_
_entity.id
_entity.type
_entity.pdbx_description
1 polymer ?
#
loop_
_entity_poly.entity_id
_entity_poly.type
_entity_poly.pdbx_seq_one_letter_code
_entity_poly.pdbx_strand_id
1 'polypeptide(L)'
;MSGEPTLLTADPSVVSVGAGLFADALAAQAVPVAPVDFAPPLGDGALDDALVRVLADPRRTAANATAVERVLAVRPQLVDVRPAGEALGLEPGTFYHAGPPVDWERASGPLRGALIGAMVFEGMAATPEEAERALASGAARLDPCHHHSAVGPMAGVISPSMWVFELVDEATGRRAWCSLNEGLGKVLRYGAYGPEVIERLRWMSAVLGPMLRDAVRAVGPLDIGAVVAQMLQMGDEGHNRNRSGTLMLLRDLLPAIITSGAPSDDVAEAVRFVSGNDHFFLNLVMPAAKLMMDAGRDVPGSSLVVAMARNGTDFGIQVSGTGDTWFTAPAELPQGLFLGSYGPEDANPDIGDSAITETCGIGGFAMATAPAIVRFVGGDVEFALATSRSMYEITLAENPAFQLPVLDFRGAPTGIDVTRVVRTGILPQINTGMAGRVAGTGQVGAGLVNPPEACFTQALAALAQAAPELPGA
;
A
#
# COMPACT_ATOMS: atom_id res chain seq x y z
N MET A 1 12.84 7.35 63.80
CA MET A 1 13.37 8.48 63.04
C MET A 1 12.93 8.29 61.61
N SER A 2 11.89 9.01 61.22
CA SER A 2 11.37 9.09 59.85
C SER A 2 12.50 9.55 58.93
N GLY A 3 12.81 8.77 57.90
CA GLY A 3 13.74 9.20 56.86
C GLY A 3 13.22 10.47 56.22
N GLU A 4 14.00 11.55 56.28
CA GLU A 4 13.67 12.77 55.57
C GLU A 4 13.52 12.45 54.08
N PRO A 5 12.47 12.92 53.41
CA PRO A 5 12.31 12.70 51.99
C PRO A 5 13.47 13.37 51.25
N THR A 6 14.30 12.56 50.60
CA THR A 6 15.47 12.96 49.80
C THR A 6 15.14 13.86 48.60
N LEU A 7 13.87 14.23 48.44
CA LEU A 7 13.33 15.03 47.33
C LEU A 7 13.88 16.47 47.29
N LEU A 8 14.36 17.00 48.41
CA LEU A 8 14.87 18.38 48.54
C LEU A 8 16.38 18.47 48.84
N THR A 9 17.05 17.33 49.02
CA THR A 9 18.47 17.27 49.45
C THR A 9 19.37 16.59 48.42
N ALA A 10 18.81 16.02 47.36
CA ALA A 10 19.54 15.42 46.24
C ALA A 10 19.34 16.26 44.96
N ASP A 11 20.25 16.10 44.00
CA ASP A 11 20.12 16.75 42.71
C ASP A 11 18.82 16.32 42.01
N PRO A 12 18.02 17.25 41.46
CA PRO A 12 16.76 16.92 40.82
C PRO A 12 16.99 16.12 39.54
N SER A 13 16.26 15.02 39.38
CA SER A 13 16.13 14.35 38.08
C SER A 13 14.96 14.98 37.34
N VAL A 14 15.23 15.73 36.26
CA VAL A 14 14.21 16.50 35.56
C VAL A 14 13.77 15.81 34.27
N VAL A 15 12.47 15.70 34.06
CA VAL A 15 11.85 15.32 32.79
C VAL A 15 11.08 16.54 32.28
N SER A 16 11.41 17.01 31.09
CA SER A 16 10.71 18.14 30.45
C SER A 16 9.80 17.59 29.37
N VAL A 17 8.52 17.95 29.38
CA VAL A 17 7.52 17.43 28.43
C VAL A 17 7.01 18.56 27.53
N GLY A 18 7.06 18.34 26.22
CA GLY A 18 6.54 19.28 25.22
C GLY A 18 7.48 20.46 24.96
N ALA A 19 7.29 21.59 25.64
CA ALA A 19 8.00 22.83 25.33
C ALA A 19 9.53 22.72 25.53
N GLY A 20 10.27 22.59 24.43
CA GLY A 20 11.73 22.41 24.41
C GLY A 20 12.51 23.53 25.14
N LEU A 21 11.95 24.74 25.21
CA LEU A 21 12.52 25.88 25.93
C LEU A 21 12.93 25.55 27.37
N PHE A 22 12.16 24.71 28.08
CA PHE A 22 12.49 24.32 29.45
C PHE A 22 13.65 23.34 29.52
N ALA A 23 13.72 22.39 28.59
CA ALA A 23 14.86 21.47 28.48
C ALA A 23 16.14 22.24 28.12
N ASP A 24 16.07 23.16 27.15
CA ASP A 24 17.20 23.98 26.73
C ASP A 24 17.73 24.86 27.88
N ALA A 25 16.82 25.47 28.65
CA ALA A 25 17.18 26.30 29.81
C ALA A 25 17.88 25.50 30.91
N LEU A 26 17.47 24.25 31.14
CA LEU A 26 18.10 23.35 32.11
C LEU A 26 19.45 22.84 31.61
N ALA A 27 19.53 22.44 30.34
CA ALA A 27 20.77 22.01 29.70
C ALA A 27 21.84 23.13 29.70
N ALA A 28 21.43 24.38 29.45
CA ALA A 28 22.32 25.55 29.51
C ALA A 28 22.89 25.81 30.92
N GLN A 29 22.23 25.30 31.96
CA GLN A 29 22.68 25.37 33.35
C GLN A 29 23.41 24.09 33.81
N ALA A 30 23.75 23.19 32.86
CA ALA A 30 24.34 21.88 33.13
C ALA A 30 23.49 20.99 34.06
N VAL A 31 22.18 21.21 34.10
CA VAL A 31 21.23 20.35 34.82
C VAL A 31 20.86 19.17 33.93
N PRO A 32 21.03 17.91 34.39
CA PRO A 32 20.55 16.74 33.66
C PRO A 32 19.03 16.81 33.46
N VAL A 33 18.60 16.83 32.20
CA VAL A 33 17.18 16.82 31.83
C VAL A 33 16.94 15.76 30.76
N ALA A 34 15.88 14.98 30.92
CA ALA A 34 15.37 14.09 29.89
C ALA A 34 14.21 14.79 29.17
N PRO A 35 14.41 15.33 27.96
CA PRO A 35 13.32 15.87 27.18
C PRO A 35 12.43 14.73 26.68
N VAL A 36 11.12 14.94 26.76
CA VAL A 36 10.08 14.11 26.17
C VAL A 36 9.39 14.98 25.13
N ASP A 37 9.58 14.61 23.88
CA ASP A 37 8.89 15.24 22.76
C ASP A 37 7.42 14.80 22.82
N PHE A 38 6.55 15.72 23.25
CA PHE A 38 5.13 15.48 23.42
C PHE A 38 4.34 16.53 22.65
N ALA A 39 3.44 16.06 21.81
CA ALA A 39 2.42 16.85 21.15
C ALA A 39 1.02 16.37 21.59
N PRO A 40 0.01 17.26 21.62
CA PRO A 40 -1.38 16.84 21.73
C PRO A 40 -1.76 15.84 20.63
N PRO A 41 -2.66 14.86 20.90
CA PRO A 41 -3.19 13.97 19.87
C PRO A 41 -3.89 14.73 18.74
N LEU A 42 -4.03 14.08 17.57
CA LEU A 42 -4.79 14.63 16.44
C LEU A 42 -6.23 14.96 16.83
N GLY A 43 -6.81 15.98 16.19
CA GLY A 43 -8.22 16.38 16.39
C GLY A 43 -8.45 17.42 17.49
N ASP A 44 -7.41 18.15 17.92
CA ASP A 44 -7.50 19.32 18.81
C ASP A 44 -8.32 19.08 20.09
N GLY A 45 -8.19 17.88 20.69
CA GLY A 45 -8.89 17.47 21.91
C GLY A 45 -10.30 16.93 21.72
N ALA A 46 -10.89 17.03 20.52
CA ALA A 46 -12.24 16.52 20.24
C ALA A 46 -12.35 14.98 20.31
N LEU A 47 -11.21 14.29 20.30
CA LEU A 47 -11.12 12.82 20.26
C LEU A 47 -10.57 12.23 21.56
N ASP A 48 -10.30 13.04 22.59
CA ASP A 48 -9.67 12.56 23.82
C ASP A 48 -10.50 11.46 24.50
N ASP A 49 -11.81 11.66 24.61
CA ASP A 49 -12.72 10.65 25.18
C ASP A 49 -12.75 9.37 24.34
N ALA A 50 -12.74 9.50 23.01
CA ALA A 50 -12.70 8.35 22.11
C ALA A 50 -11.37 7.59 22.25
N LEU A 51 -10.24 8.31 22.32
CA LEU A 51 -8.92 7.74 22.54
C LEU A 51 -8.85 7.01 23.88
N VAL A 52 -9.31 7.64 24.96
CA VAL A 52 -9.39 7.01 26.30
C VAL A 52 -10.25 5.75 26.25
N ARG A 53 -11.42 5.80 25.60
CA ARG A 53 -12.34 4.67 25.49
C ARG A 53 -11.72 3.49 24.76
N VAL A 54 -11.03 3.71 23.64
CA VAL A 54 -10.32 2.64 22.91
C VAL A 54 -9.11 2.15 23.68
N LEU A 55 -8.36 3.05 24.33
CA LEU A 55 -7.20 2.69 25.15
C LEU A 55 -7.60 1.89 26.42
N ALA A 56 -8.83 2.06 26.90
CA ALA A 56 -9.38 1.34 28.04
C ALA A 56 -10.16 0.07 27.65
N ASP A 57 -10.37 -0.22 26.36
CA ASP A 57 -11.00 -1.47 25.92
C ASP A 57 -10.14 -2.68 26.37
N PRO A 58 -10.63 -3.55 27.27
CA PRO A 58 -9.85 -4.66 27.81
C PRO A 58 -9.50 -5.72 26.75
N ARG A 59 -10.19 -5.73 25.60
CA ARG A 59 -9.94 -6.65 24.50
C ARG A 59 -8.75 -6.21 23.66
N ARG A 60 -8.46 -4.90 23.58
CA ARG A 60 -7.56 -4.31 22.56
C ARG A 60 -6.19 -4.98 22.52
N THR A 61 -5.53 -5.13 23.67
CA THR A 61 -4.17 -5.68 23.70
C THR A 61 -4.10 -7.08 23.11
N ALA A 62 -5.02 -7.98 23.52
CA ALA A 62 -5.08 -9.35 23.00
C ALA A 62 -5.55 -9.39 21.54
N ALA A 63 -6.49 -8.52 21.16
CA ALA A 63 -6.98 -8.39 19.79
C ALA A 63 -5.88 -7.93 18.83
N ASN A 64 -5.12 -6.89 19.19
CA ASN A 64 -3.99 -6.40 18.41
C ASN A 64 -2.89 -7.46 18.27
N ALA A 65 -2.55 -8.15 19.37
CA ALA A 65 -1.58 -9.25 19.35
C ALA A 65 -2.01 -10.38 18.41
N THR A 66 -3.28 -10.81 18.50
CA THR A 66 -3.84 -11.85 17.62
C THR A 66 -3.83 -11.40 16.16
N ALA A 67 -4.26 -10.17 15.88
CA ALA A 67 -4.35 -9.65 14.53
C ALA A 67 -2.97 -9.55 13.88
N VAL A 68 -1.96 -8.99 14.57
CA VAL A 68 -0.60 -8.88 14.03
C VAL A 68 0.10 -10.23 13.92
N GLU A 69 -0.13 -11.16 14.86
CA GLU A 69 0.41 -12.53 14.75
C GLU A 69 -0.08 -13.24 13.48
N ARG A 70 -1.37 -13.09 13.13
CA ARG A 70 -1.91 -13.63 11.88
C ARG A 70 -1.26 -13.01 10.65
N VAL A 71 -1.01 -11.71 10.65
CA VAL A 71 -0.29 -11.01 9.56
C VAL A 71 1.12 -11.57 9.39
N LEU A 72 1.86 -11.75 10.49
CA LEU A 72 3.25 -12.23 10.48
C LEU A 72 3.39 -13.73 10.12
N ALA A 73 2.32 -14.50 10.32
CA ALA A 73 2.30 -15.94 10.04
C ALA A 73 2.17 -16.27 8.54
N VAL A 74 1.63 -15.36 7.72
CA VAL A 74 1.36 -15.60 6.30
C VAL A 74 2.65 -15.86 5.51
N ARG A 75 2.59 -16.82 4.59
CA ARG A 75 3.67 -17.11 3.63
C ARG A 75 3.10 -17.03 2.20
N PRO A 76 3.21 -15.86 1.55
CA PRO A 76 2.56 -15.64 0.26
C PRO A 76 3.30 -16.38 -0.87
N GLN A 77 2.65 -17.38 -1.46
CA GLN A 77 3.17 -18.16 -2.58
C GLN A 77 2.45 -17.77 -3.87
N LEU A 78 3.18 -17.47 -4.94
CA LEU A 78 2.62 -17.36 -6.29
C LEU A 78 2.34 -18.78 -6.80
N VAL A 79 1.08 -19.10 -7.05
CA VAL A 79 0.66 -20.45 -7.46
C VAL A 79 0.13 -20.53 -8.88
N ASP A 80 -0.36 -19.42 -9.43
CA ASP A 80 -0.89 -19.40 -10.80
C ASP A 80 -0.92 -17.98 -11.38
N VAL A 81 -1.17 -17.91 -12.69
CA VAL A 81 -1.51 -16.66 -13.41
C VAL A 81 -2.76 -16.95 -14.23
N ARG A 82 -3.83 -16.16 -14.06
CA ARG A 82 -5.15 -16.52 -14.58
C ARG A 82 -5.89 -15.34 -15.18
N PRO A 83 -6.82 -15.57 -16.13
CA PRO A 83 -7.78 -14.55 -16.53
C PRO A 83 -8.60 -14.07 -15.33
N ALA A 84 -8.82 -12.76 -15.22
CA ALA A 84 -9.51 -12.13 -14.11
C ALA A 84 -10.96 -12.62 -13.99
N GLY A 85 -11.66 -12.79 -15.12
CA GLY A 85 -13.02 -13.34 -15.15
C GLY A 85 -13.13 -14.71 -14.48
N GLU A 86 -12.13 -15.57 -14.67
CA GLU A 86 -12.10 -16.90 -14.02
C GLU A 86 -11.65 -16.86 -12.57
N ALA A 87 -10.67 -16.01 -12.25
CA ALA A 87 -10.05 -15.95 -10.92
C ALA A 87 -10.94 -15.23 -9.89
N LEU A 88 -11.61 -14.16 -10.34
CA LEU A 88 -12.39 -13.26 -9.49
C LEU A 88 -13.90 -13.40 -9.70
N GLY A 89 -14.36 -14.25 -10.64
CA GLY A 89 -15.78 -14.32 -11.00
C GLY A 89 -16.29 -13.02 -11.61
N LEU A 90 -15.43 -12.30 -12.34
CA LEU A 90 -15.71 -10.98 -12.86
C LEU A 90 -16.58 -11.07 -14.12
N GLU A 91 -17.84 -10.67 -14.00
CA GLU A 91 -18.81 -10.68 -15.11
C GLU A 91 -18.55 -9.57 -16.14
N PRO A 92 -18.88 -9.76 -17.43
CA PRO A 92 -18.84 -8.70 -18.43
C PRO A 92 -19.57 -7.43 -17.98
N GLY A 93 -18.91 -6.28 -18.13
CA GLY A 93 -19.43 -4.98 -17.67
C GLY A 93 -19.26 -4.70 -16.19
N THR A 94 -18.57 -5.56 -15.44
CA THR A 94 -18.05 -5.22 -14.11
C THR A 94 -16.56 -4.91 -14.20
N PHE A 95 -16.16 -3.78 -13.63
CA PHE A 95 -14.77 -3.38 -13.50
C PHE A 95 -14.44 -3.19 -12.03
N TYR A 96 -13.33 -3.78 -11.59
CA TYR A 96 -12.77 -3.39 -10.31
C TYR A 96 -11.90 -2.15 -10.45
N HIS A 97 -11.70 -1.41 -9.36
CA HIS A 97 -10.83 -0.25 -9.31
C HIS A 97 -10.08 -0.17 -7.98
N ALA A 98 -9.01 0.61 -7.95
CA ALA A 98 -8.29 0.90 -6.71
C ALA A 98 -9.08 1.82 -5.77
N GLY A 99 -8.77 1.75 -4.48
CA GLY A 99 -9.29 2.65 -3.45
C GLY A 99 -10.69 2.31 -2.91
N PRO A 100 -11.25 3.17 -2.05
CA PRO A 100 -12.61 3.00 -1.53
C PRO A 100 -13.67 3.18 -2.63
N PRO A 101 -14.93 2.76 -2.38
CA PRO A 101 -16.01 2.85 -3.37
C PRO A 101 -16.15 4.23 -4.02
N VAL A 102 -16.29 4.27 -5.34
CA VAL A 102 -16.49 5.49 -6.10
C VAL A 102 -17.41 5.23 -7.30
N ASP A 103 -18.19 6.24 -7.67
CA ASP A 103 -19.00 6.23 -8.89
C ASP A 103 -18.25 6.91 -10.05
N TRP A 104 -18.82 6.85 -11.25
CA TRP A 104 -18.24 7.47 -12.43
C TRP A 104 -18.13 9.00 -12.29
N GLU A 105 -19.13 9.62 -11.68
CA GLU A 105 -19.24 11.06 -11.48
C GLU A 105 -18.08 11.60 -10.65
N ARG A 106 -17.67 10.87 -9.61
CA ARG A 106 -16.56 11.21 -8.72
C ARG A 106 -15.23 10.58 -9.13
N ALA A 107 -15.21 9.71 -10.14
CA ALA A 107 -13.97 9.09 -10.62
C ALA A 107 -12.97 10.16 -11.10
N SER A 108 -11.73 10.04 -10.64
CA SER A 108 -10.61 10.90 -11.02
C SER A 108 -10.25 10.76 -12.50
N GLY A 109 -9.56 11.76 -13.08
CA GLY A 109 -9.12 11.72 -14.47
C GLY A 109 -8.42 10.42 -14.89
N PRO A 110 -7.38 9.95 -14.19
CA PRO A 110 -6.71 8.70 -14.53
C PRO A 110 -7.63 7.48 -14.39
N LEU A 111 -8.51 7.44 -13.39
CA LEU A 111 -9.48 6.35 -13.25
C LEU A 111 -10.48 6.33 -14.42
N ARG A 112 -11.00 7.49 -14.82
CA ARG A 112 -11.90 7.60 -16.00
C ARG A 112 -11.21 7.10 -17.26
N GLY A 113 -9.96 7.52 -17.50
CA GLY A 113 -9.18 7.07 -18.64
C GLY A 113 -8.97 5.56 -18.64
N ALA A 114 -8.69 4.96 -17.48
CA ALA A 114 -8.52 3.52 -17.34
C ALA A 114 -9.82 2.75 -17.61
N LEU A 115 -10.97 3.24 -17.14
CA LEU A 115 -12.28 2.64 -17.40
C LEU A 115 -12.66 2.73 -18.89
N ILE A 116 -12.40 3.87 -19.53
CA ILE A 116 -12.58 4.05 -20.98
C ILE A 116 -11.76 3.02 -21.75
N GLY A 117 -10.46 2.90 -21.43
CA GLY A 117 -9.58 1.93 -22.07
C GLY A 117 -10.01 0.49 -21.83
N ALA A 118 -10.48 0.15 -20.63
CA ALA A 118 -11.01 -1.18 -20.31
C ALA A 118 -12.27 -1.51 -21.13
N MET A 119 -13.19 -0.57 -21.31
CA MET A 119 -14.37 -0.77 -22.16
C MET A 119 -14.01 -1.04 -23.62
N VAL A 120 -13.02 -0.33 -24.16
CA VAL A 120 -12.51 -0.56 -25.52
C VAL A 120 -11.77 -1.90 -25.61
N PHE A 121 -10.99 -2.25 -24.60
CA PHE A 121 -10.26 -3.52 -24.52
C PHE A 121 -11.22 -4.73 -24.50
N GLU A 122 -12.29 -4.67 -23.70
CA GLU A 122 -13.32 -5.70 -23.62
C GLU A 122 -14.28 -5.71 -24.83
N GLY A 123 -14.11 -4.80 -25.79
CA GLY A 123 -14.97 -4.70 -26.97
C GLY A 123 -16.40 -4.24 -26.67
N MET A 124 -16.62 -3.62 -25.51
CA MET A 124 -17.91 -3.07 -25.09
C MET A 124 -18.21 -1.70 -25.72
N ALA A 125 -17.20 -1.05 -26.30
CA ALA A 125 -17.31 0.18 -27.07
C ALA A 125 -16.30 0.17 -28.22
N ALA A 126 -16.65 0.75 -29.38
CA ALA A 126 -15.74 0.79 -30.53
C ALA A 126 -14.76 1.97 -30.45
N THR A 127 -15.15 3.05 -29.75
CA THR A 127 -14.31 4.25 -29.58
C THR A 127 -14.27 4.74 -28.13
N PRO A 128 -13.25 5.52 -27.74
CA PRO A 128 -13.20 6.14 -26.41
C PRO A 128 -14.44 7.00 -26.10
N GLU A 129 -14.97 7.73 -27.08
CA GLU A 129 -16.14 8.59 -26.89
C GLU A 129 -17.42 7.79 -26.68
N GLU A 130 -17.54 6.62 -27.32
CA GLU A 130 -18.62 5.67 -27.05
C GLU A 130 -18.51 5.09 -25.64
N ALA A 131 -17.31 4.68 -25.22
CA ALA A 131 -17.04 4.17 -23.89
C ALA A 131 -17.39 5.21 -22.81
N GLU A 132 -16.96 6.46 -22.99
CA GLU A 132 -17.25 7.56 -22.04
C GLU A 132 -18.77 7.79 -21.90
N ARG A 133 -19.51 7.82 -23.03
CA ARG A 133 -20.98 7.95 -23.00
C ARG A 133 -21.65 6.76 -22.30
N ALA A 134 -21.16 5.54 -22.55
CA ALA A 134 -21.69 4.34 -21.93
C ALA A 134 -21.46 4.36 -20.40
N LEU A 135 -20.24 4.69 -19.95
CA LEU A 135 -19.90 4.82 -18.54
C LEU A 135 -20.76 5.90 -17.85
N ALA A 136 -20.90 7.07 -18.48
CA ALA A 136 -21.77 8.14 -17.98
C ALA A 136 -23.27 7.78 -17.93
N SER A 137 -23.70 6.75 -18.66
CA SER A 137 -25.06 6.21 -18.63
C SER A 137 -25.25 5.04 -17.66
N GLY A 138 -24.22 4.66 -16.91
CA GLY A 138 -24.26 3.55 -15.96
C GLY A 138 -24.14 2.17 -16.61
N ALA A 139 -23.50 2.06 -17.78
CA ALA A 139 -23.34 0.79 -18.50
C ALA A 139 -22.35 -0.19 -17.83
N ALA A 140 -21.61 0.25 -16.82
CA ALA A 140 -20.65 -0.57 -16.09
C ALA A 140 -20.85 -0.50 -14.58
N ARG A 141 -20.63 -1.62 -13.91
CA ARG A 141 -20.58 -1.71 -12.44
C ARG A 141 -19.14 -1.52 -11.98
N LEU A 142 -18.95 -0.64 -11.00
CA LEU A 142 -17.67 -0.39 -10.35
C LEU A 142 -17.66 -0.98 -8.94
N ASP A 143 -16.58 -1.63 -8.54
CA ASP A 143 -16.39 -2.16 -7.18
C ASP A 143 -14.90 -2.14 -6.79
N PRO A 144 -14.53 -1.77 -5.55
CA PRO A 144 -13.14 -1.84 -5.13
C PRO A 144 -12.49 -3.21 -5.24
N CYS A 145 -11.25 -3.27 -5.73
CA CYS A 145 -10.42 -4.47 -5.70
C CYS A 145 -10.36 -5.09 -4.28
N HIS A 146 -10.24 -4.25 -3.26
CA HIS A 146 -10.11 -4.66 -1.86
C HIS A 146 -11.30 -5.49 -1.33
N HIS A 147 -12.49 -5.37 -1.93
CA HIS A 147 -13.67 -6.17 -1.58
C HIS A 147 -13.59 -7.61 -2.10
N HIS A 148 -12.71 -7.87 -3.07
CA HIS A 148 -12.61 -9.14 -3.80
C HIS A 148 -11.25 -9.81 -3.60
N SER A 149 -10.60 -9.53 -2.46
CA SER A 149 -9.22 -9.94 -2.15
C SER A 149 -8.21 -9.59 -3.26
N ALA A 150 -8.52 -8.56 -4.06
CA ALA A 150 -7.67 -8.08 -5.13
C ALA A 150 -7.05 -6.74 -4.77
N VAL A 151 -6.01 -6.36 -5.49
CA VAL A 151 -5.38 -5.05 -5.45
C VAL A 151 -4.94 -4.64 -6.85
N GLY A 152 -5.02 -3.35 -7.17
CA GLY A 152 -4.61 -2.79 -8.44
C GLY A 152 -3.70 -1.57 -8.28
N PRO A 153 -2.55 -1.49 -8.99
CA PRO A 153 -1.70 -0.30 -8.94
C PRO A 153 -2.36 0.88 -9.66
N MET A 154 -2.14 2.10 -9.14
CA MET A 154 -2.66 3.34 -9.72
C MET A 154 -4.19 3.31 -9.93
N ALA A 155 -4.75 3.55 -11.12
CA ALA A 155 -6.20 3.43 -11.33
C ALA A 155 -6.75 2.04 -10.94
N GLY A 156 -5.89 1.01 -10.98
CA GLY A 156 -6.20 -0.33 -10.49
C GLY A 156 -7.35 -1.01 -11.20
N VAL A 157 -7.65 -0.58 -12.44
CA VAL A 157 -8.75 -1.17 -13.20
C VAL A 157 -8.44 -2.61 -13.56
N ILE A 158 -9.35 -3.51 -13.18
CA ILE A 158 -9.33 -4.93 -13.57
C ILE A 158 -10.62 -5.22 -14.34
N SER A 159 -10.48 -5.75 -15.55
CA SER A 159 -11.58 -6.18 -16.41
C SER A 159 -11.51 -7.70 -16.69
N PRO A 160 -12.61 -8.35 -17.10
CA PRO A 160 -12.68 -9.82 -17.17
C PRO A 160 -11.61 -10.49 -18.04
N SER A 161 -11.22 -9.87 -19.15
CA SER A 161 -10.24 -10.41 -20.09
C SER A 161 -8.79 -10.09 -19.72
N MET A 162 -8.55 -9.27 -18.68
CA MET A 162 -7.21 -9.05 -18.14
C MET A 162 -6.70 -10.29 -17.41
N TRP A 163 -5.39 -10.34 -17.17
CA TRP A 163 -4.74 -11.40 -16.41
C TRP A 163 -4.30 -10.91 -15.04
N VAL A 164 -4.36 -11.80 -14.06
CA VAL A 164 -3.97 -11.56 -12.67
C VAL A 164 -2.96 -12.60 -12.19
N PHE A 165 -2.03 -12.19 -11.34
CA PHE A 165 -1.28 -13.09 -10.49
C PHE A 165 -2.20 -13.64 -9.38
N GLU A 166 -2.05 -14.91 -9.06
CA GLU A 166 -2.78 -15.57 -7.98
C GLU A 166 -1.81 -16.03 -6.88
N LEU A 167 -1.91 -15.40 -5.72
CA LEU A 167 -1.13 -15.75 -4.54
C LEU A 167 -1.99 -16.52 -3.54
N VAL A 168 -1.39 -17.49 -2.86
CA VAL A 168 -2.01 -18.31 -1.82
C VAL A 168 -1.15 -18.30 -0.56
N ASP A 169 -1.81 -18.25 0.59
CA ASP A 169 -1.19 -18.67 1.85
C ASP A 169 -1.61 -20.12 2.10
N GLU A 170 -0.69 -21.07 1.91
CA GLU A 170 -1.03 -22.50 1.95
C GLU A 170 -1.61 -22.94 3.30
N ALA A 171 -1.18 -22.29 4.39
CA ALA A 171 -1.62 -22.59 5.74
C ALA A 171 -3.12 -22.30 5.95
N THR A 172 -3.65 -21.23 5.34
CA THR A 172 -5.05 -20.82 5.51
C THR A 172 -5.92 -21.04 4.27
N GLY A 173 -5.31 -21.28 3.11
CA GLY A 173 -6.00 -21.34 1.82
C GLY A 173 -6.49 -19.99 1.30
N ARG A 174 -6.19 -18.88 1.99
CA ARG A 174 -6.54 -17.53 1.54
C ARG A 174 -5.83 -17.20 0.23
N ARG A 175 -6.49 -16.41 -0.60
CA ARG A 175 -6.01 -15.99 -1.92
C ARG A 175 -6.01 -14.48 -2.03
N ALA A 176 -5.06 -13.96 -2.79
CA ALA A 176 -5.08 -12.57 -3.21
C ALA A 176 -4.62 -12.43 -4.67
N TRP A 177 -5.15 -11.42 -5.34
CA TRP A 177 -4.93 -11.20 -6.77
C TRP A 177 -4.47 -9.79 -7.09
N CYS A 178 -3.71 -9.66 -8.17
CA CYS A 178 -3.32 -8.37 -8.73
C CYS A 178 -3.15 -8.50 -10.24
N SER A 179 -3.54 -7.48 -11.00
CA SER A 179 -3.35 -7.47 -12.45
C SER A 179 -1.88 -7.61 -12.84
N LEU A 180 -1.59 -7.99 -14.08
CA LEU A 180 -0.22 -7.95 -14.59
C LEU A 180 0.26 -6.50 -14.79
N ASN A 181 1.56 -6.27 -14.61
CA ASN A 181 2.13 -4.94 -14.87
C ASN A 181 2.23 -4.67 -16.38
N GLU A 182 1.63 -3.57 -16.82
CA GLU A 182 1.51 -3.20 -18.24
C GLU A 182 2.74 -2.51 -18.82
N GLY A 183 3.80 -2.31 -18.03
CA GLY A 183 5.01 -1.60 -18.44
C GLY A 183 5.12 -0.19 -17.88
N LEU A 184 5.94 0.62 -18.57
CA LEU A 184 6.28 2.00 -18.21
C LEU A 184 5.73 3.00 -19.23
N GLY A 185 5.64 4.28 -18.83
CA GLY A 185 5.16 5.37 -19.69
C GLY A 185 3.63 5.40 -19.80
N LYS A 186 3.11 5.38 -21.03
CA LYS A 186 1.66 5.37 -21.29
C LYS A 186 1.10 3.95 -21.13
N VAL A 187 0.41 3.74 -20.01
CA VAL A 187 -0.23 2.48 -19.62
C VAL A 187 -1.61 2.75 -19.00
N LEU A 188 -2.49 1.75 -19.02
CA LEU A 188 -3.88 1.85 -18.56
C LEU A 188 -3.95 2.19 -17.08
N ARG A 189 -3.08 1.62 -16.24
CA ARG A 189 -3.03 1.97 -14.82
C ARG A 189 -2.82 3.46 -14.55
N TYR A 190 -2.17 4.23 -15.44
CA TYR A 190 -2.07 5.69 -15.34
C TYR A 190 -3.17 6.45 -16.10
N GLY A 191 -4.20 5.75 -16.57
CA GLY A 191 -5.33 6.30 -17.31
C GLY A 191 -5.06 6.56 -18.78
N ALA A 192 -3.97 6.04 -19.36
CA ALA A 192 -3.73 6.14 -20.80
C ALA A 192 -4.51 5.04 -21.54
N TYR A 193 -5.17 5.38 -22.65
CA TYR A 193 -6.03 4.46 -23.42
C TYR A 193 -5.83 4.58 -24.94
N GLY A 194 -4.65 5.07 -25.37
CA GLY A 194 -4.29 5.13 -26.78
C GLY A 194 -4.18 3.74 -27.43
N PRO A 195 -4.16 3.65 -28.78
CA PRO A 195 -4.05 2.37 -29.50
C PRO A 195 -2.88 1.50 -29.01
N GLU A 196 -1.73 2.11 -28.70
CA GLU A 196 -0.55 1.42 -28.20
C GLU A 196 -0.75 0.76 -26.84
N VAL A 197 -1.68 1.26 -26.02
CA VAL A 197 -2.05 0.66 -24.73
C VAL A 197 -2.96 -0.53 -24.96
N ILE A 198 -3.99 -0.37 -25.80
CA ILE A 198 -4.96 -1.43 -26.06
C ILE A 198 -4.30 -2.61 -26.80
N GLU A 199 -3.43 -2.34 -27.78
CA GLU A 199 -2.65 -3.36 -28.48
C GLU A 199 -1.75 -4.14 -27.52
N ARG A 200 -1.11 -3.45 -26.57
CA ARG A 200 -0.29 -4.09 -25.54
C ARG A 200 -1.12 -4.96 -24.61
N LEU A 201 -2.29 -4.51 -24.15
CA LEU A 201 -3.18 -5.33 -23.32
C LEU A 201 -3.63 -6.60 -24.06
N ARG A 202 -3.92 -6.50 -25.37
CA ARG A 202 -4.23 -7.65 -26.22
C ARG A 202 -3.05 -8.60 -26.34
N TRP A 203 -1.84 -8.09 -26.59
CA TRP A 203 -0.61 -8.91 -26.60
C TRP A 203 -0.37 -9.57 -25.24
N MET A 204 -0.51 -8.85 -24.13
CA MET A 204 -0.36 -9.40 -22.79
C MET A 204 -1.34 -10.55 -22.57
N SER A 205 -2.58 -10.42 -23.05
CA SER A 205 -3.61 -11.45 -22.89
C SER A 205 -3.41 -12.66 -23.80
N ALA A 206 -2.84 -12.43 -25.00
CA ALA A 206 -2.59 -13.48 -25.98
C ALA A 206 -1.28 -14.24 -25.76
N VAL A 207 -0.25 -13.58 -25.23
CA VAL A 207 1.13 -14.09 -25.15
C VAL A 207 1.64 -14.11 -23.71
N LEU A 208 1.76 -12.94 -23.06
CA LEU A 208 2.44 -12.82 -21.76
C LEU A 208 1.74 -13.62 -20.65
N GLY A 209 0.43 -13.45 -20.49
CA GLY A 209 -0.37 -14.10 -19.46
C GLY A 209 -0.29 -15.64 -19.54
N PRO A 210 -0.63 -16.24 -20.70
CA PRO A 210 -0.47 -17.68 -20.91
C PRO A 210 0.96 -18.19 -20.67
N MET A 211 1.97 -17.46 -21.14
CA MET A 211 3.38 -17.84 -20.95
C MET A 211 3.77 -17.84 -19.46
N LEU A 212 3.38 -16.82 -18.69
CA LEU A 212 3.65 -16.76 -17.26
C LEU A 212 2.90 -17.84 -16.49
N ARG A 213 1.63 -18.10 -16.85
CA ARG A 213 0.84 -19.21 -16.27
C ARG A 213 1.56 -20.54 -16.46
N ASP A 214 1.93 -20.86 -17.69
CA ASP A 214 2.54 -22.14 -18.03
C ASP A 214 3.92 -22.28 -17.34
N ALA A 215 4.68 -21.19 -17.25
CA ALA A 215 5.95 -21.17 -16.52
C ALA A 215 5.76 -21.38 -15.00
N VAL A 216 4.84 -20.66 -14.36
CA VAL A 216 4.54 -20.81 -12.92
C VAL A 216 4.09 -22.24 -12.62
N ARG A 217 3.20 -22.81 -13.43
CA ARG A 217 2.72 -24.20 -13.26
C ARG A 217 3.82 -25.24 -13.46
N ALA A 218 4.77 -24.99 -14.35
CA ALA A 218 5.89 -25.89 -14.60
C ALA A 218 6.95 -25.83 -13.48
N VAL A 219 7.21 -24.64 -12.93
CA VAL A 219 8.16 -24.44 -11.82
C VAL A 219 7.57 -24.89 -10.47
N GLY A 220 6.26 -24.69 -10.29
CA GLY A 220 5.58 -24.86 -9.00
C GLY A 220 5.52 -23.55 -8.20
N PRO A 221 4.96 -23.59 -6.98
CA PRO A 221 4.79 -22.41 -6.14
C PRO A 221 6.10 -21.66 -5.90
N LEU A 222 6.05 -20.33 -6.02
CA LEU A 222 7.18 -19.44 -5.73
C LEU A 222 6.93 -18.62 -4.48
N ASP A 223 7.87 -18.64 -3.54
CA ASP A 223 7.79 -17.90 -2.27
C ASP A 223 8.05 -16.41 -2.50
N ILE A 224 6.98 -15.67 -2.77
CA ILE A 224 7.04 -14.22 -3.00
C ILE A 224 7.49 -13.50 -1.73
N GLY A 225 7.11 -14.00 -0.54
CA GLY A 225 7.56 -13.44 0.73
C GLY A 225 9.09 -13.50 0.86
N ALA A 226 9.70 -14.63 0.52
CA ALA A 226 11.16 -14.78 0.52
C ALA A 226 11.85 -13.90 -0.54
N VAL A 227 11.21 -13.68 -1.70
CA VAL A 227 11.73 -12.74 -2.70
C VAL A 227 11.69 -11.31 -2.17
N VAL A 228 10.59 -10.87 -1.56
CA VAL A 228 10.49 -9.53 -0.93
C VAL A 228 11.53 -9.37 0.17
N ALA A 229 11.74 -10.39 1.02
CA ALA A 229 12.78 -10.37 2.04
C ALA A 229 14.17 -10.12 1.46
N GLN A 230 14.50 -10.75 0.32
CA GLN A 230 15.76 -10.53 -0.38
C GLN A 230 15.82 -9.16 -1.05
N MET A 231 14.71 -8.67 -1.60
CA MET A 231 14.64 -7.33 -2.22
C MET A 231 15.06 -6.23 -1.24
N LEU A 232 14.55 -6.29 0.00
CA LEU A 232 14.92 -5.33 1.06
C LEU A 232 16.42 -5.35 1.39
N GLN A 233 17.11 -6.46 1.11
CA GLN A 233 18.56 -6.59 1.29
C GLN A 233 19.37 -6.23 0.05
N MET A 234 18.70 -5.98 -1.08
CA MET A 234 19.29 -5.71 -2.39
C MET A 234 19.05 -4.28 -2.89
N GLY A 235 18.70 -3.37 -1.98
CA GLY A 235 18.54 -1.96 -2.29
C GLY A 235 17.15 -1.55 -2.80
N ASP A 236 16.16 -2.42 -2.64
CA ASP A 236 14.75 -2.19 -3.00
C ASP A 236 13.90 -1.99 -1.74
N GLU A 237 12.71 -1.40 -1.92
CA GLU A 237 11.75 -1.17 -0.82
C GLU A 237 10.37 -1.79 -1.07
N GLY A 238 10.09 -2.28 -2.30
CA GLY A 238 8.90 -3.06 -2.60
C GLY A 238 7.70 -2.27 -3.14
N HIS A 239 7.78 -0.94 -3.25
CA HIS A 239 6.73 -0.10 -3.81
C HIS A 239 7.18 0.61 -5.11
N ASN A 240 8.13 1.54 -5.03
CA ASN A 240 8.66 2.27 -6.18
C ASN A 240 9.93 1.65 -6.76
N ARG A 241 10.63 0.81 -6.00
CA ARG A 241 11.82 0.12 -6.46
C ARG A 241 11.67 -1.38 -6.25
N ASN A 242 11.60 -2.10 -7.36
CA ASN A 242 11.32 -3.53 -7.42
C ASN A 242 12.27 -4.30 -8.34
N ARG A 243 13.42 -3.67 -8.67
CA ARG A 243 14.33 -4.13 -9.72
C ARG A 243 14.93 -5.51 -9.43
N SER A 244 15.36 -5.73 -8.19
CA SER A 244 15.91 -7.03 -7.78
C SER A 244 14.85 -8.13 -7.81
N GLY A 245 13.62 -7.82 -7.40
CA GLY A 245 12.46 -8.72 -7.47
C GLY A 245 12.17 -9.15 -8.90
N THR A 246 12.11 -8.20 -9.84
CA THR A 246 11.88 -8.49 -11.26
C THR A 246 12.94 -9.43 -11.83
N LEU A 247 14.21 -9.23 -11.48
CA LEU A 247 15.32 -10.08 -11.96
C LEU A 247 15.31 -11.48 -11.31
N MET A 248 14.95 -11.58 -10.04
CA MET A 248 14.81 -12.88 -9.35
C MET A 248 13.62 -13.68 -9.90
N LEU A 249 12.50 -13.03 -10.20
CA LEU A 249 11.36 -13.68 -10.87
C LEU A 249 11.78 -14.25 -12.23
N LEU A 250 12.50 -13.46 -13.03
CA LEU A 250 13.02 -13.93 -14.31
C LEU A 250 13.99 -15.09 -14.11
N ARG A 251 14.93 -15.02 -13.16
CA ARG A 251 15.84 -16.13 -12.84
C ARG A 251 15.09 -17.44 -12.61
N ASP A 252 13.98 -17.38 -11.88
CA ASP A 252 13.22 -18.57 -11.47
C ASP A 252 12.31 -19.11 -12.59
N LEU A 253 11.67 -18.23 -13.36
CA LEU A 253 10.72 -18.62 -14.42
C LEU A 253 11.37 -18.87 -15.78
N LEU A 254 12.50 -18.22 -16.09
CA LEU A 254 13.11 -18.23 -17.43
C LEU A 254 13.43 -19.63 -17.96
N PRO A 255 13.96 -20.59 -17.17
CA PRO A 255 14.18 -21.95 -17.66
C PRO A 255 12.90 -22.59 -18.21
N ALA A 256 11.79 -22.48 -17.46
CA ALA A 256 10.49 -23.03 -17.88
C ALA A 256 9.94 -22.32 -19.11
N ILE A 257 10.09 -20.99 -19.19
CA ILE A 257 9.71 -20.19 -20.36
C ILE A 257 10.47 -20.68 -21.61
N ILE A 258 11.80 -20.86 -21.51
CA ILE A 258 12.63 -21.33 -22.62
C ILE A 258 12.22 -22.73 -23.09
N THR A 259 11.87 -23.62 -22.17
CA THR A 259 11.50 -25.01 -22.48
C THR A 259 10.01 -25.20 -22.79
N SER A 260 9.20 -24.14 -22.77
CA SER A 260 7.74 -24.20 -22.95
C SER A 260 7.31 -24.64 -24.36
N GLY A 261 8.20 -24.50 -25.35
CA GLY A 261 7.87 -24.70 -26.76
C GLY A 261 7.19 -23.50 -27.42
N ALA A 262 7.03 -22.38 -26.70
CA ALA A 262 6.58 -21.12 -27.29
C ALA A 262 7.55 -20.62 -28.38
N PRO A 263 7.07 -19.85 -29.39
CA PRO A 263 7.94 -19.26 -30.39
C PRO A 263 9.07 -18.44 -29.76
N SER A 264 10.28 -18.55 -30.31
CA SER A 264 11.46 -17.87 -29.74
C SER A 264 11.31 -16.35 -29.71
N ASP A 265 10.57 -15.79 -30.68
CA ASP A 265 10.31 -14.35 -30.76
C ASP A 265 9.40 -13.88 -29.63
N ASP A 266 8.34 -14.65 -29.33
CA ASP A 266 7.43 -14.40 -28.20
C ASP A 266 8.16 -14.49 -26.87
N VAL A 267 9.00 -15.53 -26.69
CA VAL A 267 9.84 -15.68 -25.49
C VAL A 267 10.76 -14.47 -25.33
N ALA A 268 11.44 -14.07 -26.40
CA ALA A 268 12.36 -12.95 -26.34
C ALA A 268 11.63 -11.62 -26.07
N GLU A 269 10.43 -11.44 -26.62
CA GLU A 269 9.60 -10.26 -26.37
C GLU A 269 9.11 -10.21 -24.92
N ALA A 270 8.58 -11.31 -24.38
CA ALA A 270 8.14 -11.39 -22.99
C ALA A 270 9.28 -11.11 -22.01
N VAL A 271 10.46 -11.69 -22.25
CA VAL A 271 11.65 -11.43 -21.43
C VAL A 271 12.10 -9.98 -21.53
N ARG A 272 12.13 -9.37 -22.73
CA ARG A 272 12.43 -7.94 -22.89
C ARG A 272 11.42 -7.05 -22.17
N PHE A 273 10.14 -7.38 -22.24
CA PHE A 273 9.06 -6.65 -21.60
C PHE A 273 9.20 -6.66 -20.07
N VAL A 274 9.40 -7.83 -19.46
CA VAL A 274 9.58 -7.97 -18.02
C VAL A 274 10.89 -7.32 -17.56
N SER A 275 12.00 -7.63 -18.23
CA SER A 275 13.34 -7.13 -17.86
C SER A 275 13.52 -5.62 -18.05
N GLY A 276 12.81 -5.03 -19.03
CA GLY A 276 12.80 -3.58 -19.25
C GLY A 276 11.87 -2.81 -18.31
N ASN A 277 11.17 -3.50 -17.41
CA ASN A 277 10.22 -2.92 -16.48
C ASN A 277 10.66 -3.18 -15.03
N ASP A 278 11.45 -2.26 -14.49
CA ASP A 278 11.93 -2.32 -13.08
C ASP A 278 10.78 -2.28 -12.04
N HIS A 279 9.54 -2.00 -12.46
CA HIS A 279 8.34 -2.04 -11.62
C HIS A 279 7.51 -3.33 -11.77
N PHE A 280 7.89 -4.27 -12.63
CA PHE A 280 7.07 -5.46 -12.92
C PHE A 280 6.69 -6.23 -11.65
N PHE A 281 7.64 -6.39 -10.73
CA PHE A 281 7.44 -7.15 -9.50
C PHE A 281 6.54 -6.46 -8.45
N LEU A 282 6.22 -5.16 -8.59
CA LEU A 282 5.25 -4.50 -7.72
C LEU A 282 3.90 -5.25 -7.69
N ASN A 283 3.49 -5.76 -8.84
CA ASN A 283 2.24 -6.50 -9.00
C ASN A 283 2.26 -7.89 -8.33
N LEU A 284 3.40 -8.34 -7.79
CA LEU A 284 3.52 -9.51 -6.91
C LEU A 284 3.65 -9.11 -5.44
N VAL A 285 4.31 -7.97 -5.15
CA VAL A 285 4.41 -7.43 -3.79
C VAL A 285 3.03 -7.03 -3.25
N MET A 286 2.23 -6.34 -4.05
CA MET A 286 0.90 -5.87 -3.63
C MET A 286 -0.04 -7.00 -3.19
N PRO A 287 -0.27 -8.08 -3.96
CA PRO A 287 -1.12 -9.17 -3.52
C PRO A 287 -0.50 -9.97 -2.37
N ALA A 288 0.83 -10.03 -2.25
CA ALA A 288 1.49 -10.63 -1.09
C ALA A 288 1.17 -9.84 0.18
N ALA A 289 1.29 -8.51 0.12
CA ALA A 289 0.93 -7.61 1.21
C ALA A 289 -0.56 -7.69 1.55
N LYS A 290 -1.45 -7.71 0.54
CA LYS A 290 -2.89 -7.88 0.71
C LYS A 290 -3.22 -9.18 1.44
N LEU A 291 -2.62 -10.29 1.01
CA LEU A 291 -2.81 -11.61 1.63
C LEU A 291 -2.36 -11.62 3.10
N MET A 292 -1.22 -10.99 3.41
CA MET A 292 -0.73 -10.83 4.77
C MET A 292 -1.71 -9.98 5.61
N MET A 293 -2.11 -8.81 5.13
CA MET A 293 -2.95 -7.89 5.89
C MET A 293 -4.38 -8.41 6.07
N ASP A 294 -4.92 -9.13 5.09
CA ASP A 294 -6.24 -9.74 5.17
C ASP A 294 -6.31 -10.87 6.22
N ALA A 295 -5.19 -11.51 6.56
CA ALA A 295 -5.15 -12.46 7.67
C ALA A 295 -5.41 -11.79 9.03
N GLY A 296 -5.11 -10.48 9.15
CA GLY A 296 -5.36 -9.68 10.34
C GLY A 296 -6.78 -9.13 10.47
N ARG A 297 -7.67 -9.37 9.51
CA ARG A 297 -9.07 -8.88 9.54
C ARG A 297 -9.93 -9.56 10.60
N ASP A 298 -11.05 -8.90 10.90
CA ASP A 298 -12.17 -9.41 11.72
C ASP A 298 -11.75 -9.87 13.12
N VAL A 299 -10.92 -9.08 13.80
CA VAL A 299 -10.58 -9.27 15.20
C VAL A 299 -11.23 -8.17 16.04
N PRO A 300 -12.38 -8.43 16.68
CA PRO A 300 -13.09 -7.44 17.48
C PRO A 300 -12.20 -6.80 18.55
N GLY A 301 -12.23 -5.46 18.63
CA GLY A 301 -11.38 -4.68 19.53
C GLY A 301 -9.98 -4.39 19.01
N SER A 302 -9.60 -4.91 17.83
CA SER A 302 -8.31 -4.61 17.21
C SER A 302 -8.30 -3.23 16.54
N SER A 303 -7.26 -2.45 16.79
CA SER A 303 -7.00 -1.15 16.17
C SER A 303 -6.00 -1.22 15.00
N LEU A 304 -5.67 -2.44 14.54
CA LEU A 304 -4.81 -2.69 13.39
C LEU A 304 -5.47 -2.21 12.09
N VAL A 305 -4.79 -1.35 11.35
CA VAL A 305 -5.14 -1.02 9.96
C VAL A 305 -4.80 -2.22 9.06
N VAL A 306 -5.78 -2.66 8.26
CA VAL A 306 -5.68 -3.84 7.37
C VAL A 306 -5.71 -3.47 5.89
N ALA A 307 -6.05 -2.22 5.56
CA ALA A 307 -5.91 -1.69 4.21
C ALA A 307 -5.73 -0.17 4.27
N MET A 308 -4.83 0.33 3.44
CA MET A 308 -4.79 1.72 3.00
C MET A 308 -4.85 1.72 1.48
N ALA A 309 -5.76 2.49 0.89
CA ALA A 309 -5.94 2.56 -0.55
C ALA A 309 -6.57 3.89 -0.96
N ARG A 310 -6.42 4.27 -2.23
CA ARG A 310 -6.91 5.54 -2.75
C ARG A 310 -7.33 5.43 -4.21
N ASN A 311 -8.37 6.17 -4.61
CA ASN A 311 -8.96 6.10 -5.96
C ASN A 311 -8.69 7.36 -6.80
N GLY A 312 -7.79 8.24 -6.32
CA GLY A 312 -7.48 9.52 -6.96
C GLY A 312 -8.48 10.64 -6.66
N THR A 313 -9.50 10.35 -5.86
CA THR A 313 -10.47 11.31 -5.33
C THR A 313 -10.50 11.23 -3.81
N ASP A 314 -10.68 10.02 -3.27
CA ASP A 314 -10.68 9.72 -1.85
C ASP A 314 -9.53 8.76 -1.50
N PHE A 315 -8.94 8.98 -0.33
CA PHE A 315 -8.15 8.01 0.40
C PHE A 315 -9.06 7.29 1.40
N GLY A 316 -8.83 6.00 1.62
CA GLY A 316 -9.56 5.21 2.61
C GLY A 316 -8.65 4.28 3.40
N ILE A 317 -9.03 4.03 4.66
CA ILE A 317 -8.49 2.93 5.46
C ILE A 317 -9.60 1.97 5.91
N GLN A 318 -9.22 0.71 6.15
CA GLN A 318 -10.04 -0.27 6.86
C GLN A 318 -9.28 -0.78 8.08
N VAL A 319 -10.02 -1.12 9.14
CA VAL A 319 -9.46 -1.48 10.45
C VAL A 319 -10.06 -2.81 10.91
N SER A 320 -9.21 -3.69 11.45
CA SER A 320 -9.56 -5.07 11.83
C SER A 320 -10.77 -5.15 12.76
N GLY A 321 -10.88 -4.24 13.74
CA GLY A 321 -11.97 -4.22 14.71
C GLY A 321 -13.30 -3.63 14.20
N THR A 322 -13.36 -3.11 12.97
CA THR A 322 -14.53 -2.43 12.41
C THR A 322 -15.08 -3.09 11.13
N GLY A 323 -14.62 -4.33 10.85
CA GLY A 323 -14.98 -5.07 9.65
C GLY A 323 -14.60 -4.33 8.37
N ASP A 324 -15.47 -4.39 7.35
CA ASP A 324 -15.22 -3.83 6.03
C ASP A 324 -15.54 -2.33 5.88
N THR A 325 -15.83 -1.64 6.98
CA THR A 325 -16.11 -0.20 6.97
C THR A 325 -14.90 0.58 6.46
N TRP A 326 -15.12 1.42 5.43
CA TRP A 326 -14.13 2.37 4.95
C TRP A 326 -14.23 3.69 5.72
N PHE A 327 -13.10 4.19 6.19
CA PHE A 327 -12.96 5.54 6.72
C PHE A 327 -12.24 6.39 5.69
N THR A 328 -12.96 7.34 5.09
CA THR A 328 -12.50 8.06 3.90
C THR A 328 -12.35 9.56 4.11
N ALA A 329 -11.43 10.15 3.37
CA ALA A 329 -11.24 11.59 3.25
C ALA A 329 -10.66 11.92 1.86
N PRO A 330 -10.70 13.18 1.40
CA PRO A 330 -10.11 13.56 0.12
C PRO A 330 -8.63 13.12 0.02
N ALA A 331 -8.23 12.53 -1.11
CA ALA A 331 -6.85 12.12 -1.31
C ALA A 331 -5.91 13.33 -1.39
N GLU A 332 -4.73 13.22 -0.80
CA GLU A 332 -3.70 14.26 -0.82
C GLU A 332 -2.93 14.28 -2.14
N LEU A 333 -2.31 15.41 -2.46
CA LEU A 333 -1.40 15.53 -3.61
C LEU A 333 0.01 15.09 -3.21
N PRO A 334 0.60 14.10 -3.90
CA PRO A 334 1.98 13.70 -3.64
C PRO A 334 2.97 14.84 -3.93
N GLN A 335 4.00 14.96 -3.09
CA GLN A 335 5.06 15.95 -3.24
C GLN A 335 6.36 15.27 -3.68
N GLY A 336 6.96 15.73 -4.78
CA GLY A 336 8.16 15.09 -5.31
C GLY A 336 8.60 15.62 -6.66
N LEU A 337 9.19 14.75 -7.46
CA LEU A 337 9.78 15.09 -8.76
C LEU A 337 8.80 14.87 -9.90
N PHE A 338 8.75 15.85 -10.80
CA PHE A 338 7.95 15.82 -12.02
C PHE A 338 8.79 15.47 -13.24
N LEU A 339 8.18 14.77 -14.20
CA LEU A 339 8.82 14.32 -15.43
C LEU A 339 8.71 15.39 -16.51
N GLY A 340 9.83 15.67 -17.18
CA GLY A 340 9.85 16.55 -18.36
C GLY A 340 9.34 17.95 -18.05
N SER A 341 8.22 18.34 -18.68
CA SER A 341 7.61 19.66 -18.55
C SER A 341 6.43 19.72 -17.59
N TYR A 342 6.11 18.63 -16.88
CA TYR A 342 4.98 18.61 -15.94
C TYR A 342 5.30 19.35 -14.64
N GLY A 343 4.25 19.84 -13.98
CA GLY A 343 4.30 20.47 -12.66
C GLY A 343 3.19 19.99 -11.72
N PRO A 344 3.15 20.52 -10.47
CA PRO A 344 2.12 20.17 -9.48
C PRO A 344 0.67 20.29 -9.97
N GLU A 345 0.40 21.27 -10.82
CA GLU A 345 -0.89 21.53 -11.45
C GLU A 345 -1.34 20.47 -12.46
N ASP A 346 -0.43 19.60 -12.91
CA ASP A 346 -0.72 18.48 -13.81
C ASP A 346 -1.02 17.19 -13.06
N ALA A 347 -0.64 17.08 -11.78
CA ALA A 347 -0.81 15.86 -10.99
C ALA A 347 -2.25 15.66 -10.51
N ASN A 348 -2.67 14.40 -10.54
CA ASN A 348 -3.85 13.94 -9.84
C ASN A 348 -3.53 13.73 -8.34
N PRO A 349 -4.51 13.88 -7.43
CA PRO A 349 -4.40 13.34 -6.08
C PRO A 349 -4.01 11.86 -6.07
N ASP A 350 -3.45 11.40 -4.96
CA ASP A 350 -2.87 10.05 -4.85
C ASP A 350 -3.86 8.94 -5.21
N ILE A 351 -3.39 7.92 -5.93
CA ILE A 351 -4.22 6.87 -6.55
C ILE A 351 -3.52 5.50 -6.54
N GLY A 352 -4.25 4.44 -6.22
CA GLY A 352 -3.78 3.05 -6.17
C GLY A 352 -4.16 2.27 -4.92
N ASP A 353 -4.09 0.95 -5.02
CA ASP A 353 -4.08 0.06 -3.86
C ASP A 353 -2.66 -0.19 -3.35
N SER A 354 -1.64 0.38 -3.99
CA SER A 354 -0.24 0.13 -3.68
C SER A 354 0.19 0.57 -2.27
N ALA A 355 -0.60 1.42 -1.60
CA ALA A 355 -0.47 1.73 -0.18
C ALA A 355 -0.66 0.50 0.75
N ILE A 356 -1.14 -0.63 0.21
CA ILE A 356 -1.12 -1.93 0.89
C ILE A 356 0.31 -2.39 1.23
N THR A 357 1.32 -1.93 0.47
CA THR A 357 2.73 -2.25 0.75
C THR A 357 3.22 -1.56 2.02
N GLU A 358 2.91 -0.27 2.22
CA GLU A 358 3.14 0.42 3.50
C GLU A 358 2.32 -0.17 4.63
N THR A 359 1.08 -0.58 4.32
CA THR A 359 0.20 -1.20 5.32
C THR A 359 0.84 -2.47 5.90
N CYS A 360 1.60 -3.24 5.11
CA CYS A 360 2.34 -4.42 5.57
C CYS A 360 3.75 -4.12 6.11
N GLY A 361 4.20 -2.87 6.07
CA GLY A 361 5.45 -2.40 6.66
C GLY A 361 6.63 -2.24 5.70
N ILE A 362 6.41 -2.34 4.39
CA ILE A 362 7.44 -2.08 3.36
C ILE A 362 7.12 -0.79 2.60
N GLY A 363 7.72 -0.55 1.43
CA GLY A 363 7.53 0.70 0.69
C GLY A 363 8.14 1.89 1.43
N GLY A 364 7.35 2.94 1.67
CA GLY A 364 7.76 4.11 2.45
C GLY A 364 8.25 3.77 3.87
N PHE A 365 7.77 2.67 4.46
CA PHE A 365 8.20 2.21 5.78
C PHE A 365 9.61 1.59 5.74
N ALA A 366 9.99 1.00 4.62
CA ALA A 366 11.30 0.42 4.37
C ALA A 366 12.19 1.33 3.50
N MET A 367 11.86 2.61 3.32
CA MET A 367 12.59 3.53 2.44
C MET A 367 14.11 3.59 2.74
N ALA A 368 14.50 3.38 4.00
CA ALA A 368 15.90 3.25 4.43
C ALA A 368 16.70 2.19 3.66
N THR A 369 16.08 1.10 3.19
CA THR A 369 16.77 0.05 2.43
C THR A 369 17.02 0.43 0.98
N ALA A 370 16.37 1.47 0.46
CA ALA A 370 16.44 1.87 -0.93
C ALA A 370 17.00 3.30 -1.10
N PRO A 371 18.23 3.62 -0.64
CA PRO A 371 18.76 4.98 -0.68
C PRO A 371 18.83 5.59 -2.09
N ALA A 372 18.85 4.76 -3.13
CA ALA A 372 18.79 5.23 -4.52
C ALA A 372 17.44 5.83 -4.92
N ILE A 373 16.34 5.48 -4.23
CA ILE A 373 14.99 5.95 -4.56
C ILE A 373 14.77 7.41 -4.17
N VAL A 374 15.50 7.95 -3.18
CA VAL A 374 15.33 9.34 -2.70
C VAL A 374 15.57 10.37 -3.82
N ARG A 375 16.40 10.03 -4.81
CA ARG A 375 16.61 10.85 -6.01
C ARG A 375 15.43 10.88 -6.97
N PHE A 376 14.46 9.99 -6.79
CA PHE A 376 13.28 9.84 -7.65
C PHE A 376 11.99 10.24 -6.93
N VAL A 377 11.83 9.86 -5.66
CA VAL A 377 10.64 10.20 -4.86
C VAL A 377 10.81 11.48 -4.02
N GLY A 378 12.02 12.04 -3.96
CA GLY A 378 12.33 13.21 -3.13
C GLY A 378 12.90 12.85 -1.75
N GLY A 379 13.46 13.87 -1.09
CA GLY A 379 14.17 13.75 0.18
C GLY A 379 15.66 13.41 0.04
N ASP A 380 16.29 13.04 1.15
CA ASP A 380 17.66 12.56 1.21
C ASP A 380 17.76 11.25 2.02
N VAL A 381 18.98 10.72 2.16
CA VAL A 381 19.21 9.44 2.86
C VAL A 381 18.91 9.56 4.36
N GLU A 382 19.16 10.72 4.96
CA GLU A 382 18.88 10.94 6.38
C GLU A 382 17.36 10.95 6.63
N PHE A 383 16.61 11.63 5.77
CA PHE A 383 15.15 11.60 5.75
C PHE A 383 14.64 10.16 5.65
N ALA A 384 15.13 9.36 4.69
CA ALA A 384 14.72 7.96 4.54
C ALA A 384 14.96 7.12 5.81
N LEU A 385 16.11 7.33 6.49
CA LEU A 385 16.42 6.65 7.75
C LEU A 385 15.50 7.12 8.90
N ALA A 386 15.26 8.42 9.01
CA ALA A 386 14.40 9.01 10.03
C ALA A 386 12.94 8.54 9.85
N THR A 387 12.43 8.56 8.63
CA THR A 387 11.11 8.06 8.25
C THR A 387 10.94 6.59 8.62
N SER A 388 11.86 5.70 8.20
CA SER A 388 11.75 4.28 8.56
C SER A 388 11.79 4.06 10.08
N ARG A 389 12.52 4.89 10.83
CA ARG A 389 12.57 4.83 12.30
C ARG A 389 11.26 5.29 12.95
N SER A 390 10.65 6.38 12.47
CA SER A 390 9.40 6.88 13.05
C SER A 390 8.21 5.94 12.82
N MET A 391 8.23 5.13 11.76
CA MET A 391 7.17 4.13 11.53
C MET A 391 7.10 3.05 12.63
N TYR A 392 8.19 2.79 13.38
CA TYR A 392 8.14 1.90 14.54
C TYR A 392 7.30 2.46 15.69
N GLU A 393 7.08 3.78 15.74
CA GLU A 393 6.28 4.42 16.80
C GLU A 393 4.78 4.19 16.60
N ILE A 394 4.35 3.92 15.36
CA ILE A 394 2.95 3.73 15.00
C ILE A 394 2.57 2.28 14.70
N THR A 395 3.50 1.33 14.80
CA THR A 395 3.28 -0.08 14.45
C THR A 395 3.33 -1.04 15.65
N LEU A 396 2.58 -2.13 15.55
CA LEU A 396 2.39 -3.09 16.65
C LEU A 396 3.56 -4.05 16.85
N ALA A 397 4.28 -4.40 15.77
CA ALA A 397 5.35 -5.39 15.81
C ALA A 397 6.46 -5.10 14.78
N GLU A 398 7.58 -5.79 14.94
CA GLU A 398 8.60 -5.92 13.88
C GLU A 398 8.37 -7.23 13.13
N ASN A 399 8.40 -7.21 11.80
CA ASN A 399 8.29 -8.42 11.00
C ASN A 399 9.69 -9.05 10.78
N PRO A 400 10.00 -10.20 11.40
CA PRO A 400 11.32 -10.80 11.30
C PRO A 400 11.63 -11.37 9.91
N ALA A 401 10.61 -11.60 9.07
CA ALA A 401 10.83 -12.05 7.69
C ALA A 401 11.37 -10.91 6.80
N PHE A 402 11.07 -9.66 7.12
CA PHE A 402 11.41 -8.48 6.32
C PHE A 402 12.43 -7.62 7.06
N GLN A 403 13.68 -8.06 7.08
CA GLN A 403 14.74 -7.36 7.81
C GLN A 403 15.30 -6.16 7.01
N LEU A 404 15.58 -5.06 7.71
CA LEU A 404 16.16 -3.84 7.12
C LEU A 404 17.65 -3.75 7.50
N PRO A 405 18.60 -4.11 6.62
CA PRO A 405 20.02 -4.25 7.00
C PRO A 405 20.66 -3.00 7.57
N VAL A 406 20.30 -1.83 7.04
CA VAL A 406 20.84 -0.53 7.47
C VAL A 406 20.38 -0.11 8.88
N LEU A 407 19.34 -0.78 9.41
CA LEU A 407 18.85 -0.62 10.77
C LEU A 407 19.21 -1.84 11.62
N ASP A 408 20.43 -2.37 11.44
CA ASP A 408 20.95 -3.54 12.17
C ASP A 408 20.06 -4.78 12.05
N PHE A 409 19.47 -4.98 10.86
CA PHE A 409 18.56 -6.11 10.57
C PHE A 409 17.32 -6.19 11.46
N ARG A 410 16.88 -5.05 12.02
CA ARG A 410 15.54 -4.94 12.62
C ARG A 410 14.46 -5.37 11.64
N GLY A 411 13.40 -6.00 12.15
CA GLY A 411 12.28 -6.40 11.33
C GLY A 411 11.46 -5.19 10.90
N ALA A 412 10.89 -5.20 9.70
CA ALA A 412 10.11 -4.10 9.18
C ALA A 412 8.97 -3.71 10.15
N PRO A 413 8.70 -2.41 10.35
CA PRO A 413 7.62 -1.96 11.24
C PRO A 413 6.27 -2.37 10.65
N THR A 414 5.58 -3.33 11.26
CA THR A 414 4.36 -3.93 10.72
C THR A 414 3.18 -3.77 11.67
N GLY A 415 2.03 -3.50 11.07
CA GLY A 415 0.74 -3.41 11.74
C GLY A 415 0.49 -2.03 12.33
N ILE A 416 0.10 -1.09 11.48
CA ILE A 416 -0.24 0.29 11.84
C ILE A 416 -1.39 0.28 12.85
N ASP A 417 -1.21 0.93 14.00
CA ASP A 417 -2.19 1.06 15.07
C ASP A 417 -2.84 2.44 15.03
N VAL A 418 -4.15 2.48 14.79
CA VAL A 418 -4.94 3.73 14.75
C VAL A 418 -4.70 4.57 16.01
N THR A 419 -4.62 3.94 17.19
CA THR A 419 -4.44 4.67 18.45
C THR A 419 -3.07 5.34 18.56
N ARG A 420 -2.02 4.70 17.99
CA ARG A 420 -0.68 5.27 17.99
C ARG A 420 -0.56 6.39 16.98
N VAL A 421 -1.15 6.25 15.79
CA VAL A 421 -1.20 7.32 14.79
C VAL A 421 -1.88 8.56 15.39
N VAL A 422 -3.08 8.42 15.96
CA VAL A 422 -3.80 9.56 16.55
C VAL A 422 -3.06 10.15 17.74
N ARG A 423 -2.49 9.32 18.63
CA ARG A 423 -1.80 9.79 19.83
C ARG A 423 -0.48 10.52 19.52
N THR A 424 0.27 10.05 18.54
CA THR A 424 1.60 10.59 18.21
C THR A 424 1.53 11.72 17.17
N GLY A 425 0.48 11.76 16.36
CA GLY A 425 0.40 12.63 15.19
C GLY A 425 1.27 12.17 14.02
N ILE A 426 2.00 11.04 14.16
CA ILE A 426 2.82 10.48 13.10
C ILE A 426 1.91 9.74 12.11
N LEU A 427 1.85 10.23 10.87
CA LEU A 427 1.11 9.58 9.79
C LEU A 427 1.99 8.56 9.05
N PRO A 428 1.41 7.47 8.52
CA PRO A 428 2.13 6.55 7.63
C PRO A 428 2.78 7.28 6.45
N GLN A 429 4.07 7.03 6.20
CA GLN A 429 4.74 7.56 5.01
C GLN A 429 4.52 6.63 3.82
N ILE A 430 3.99 7.17 2.74
CA ILE A 430 3.83 6.48 1.45
C ILE A 430 4.77 7.15 0.45
N ASN A 431 5.45 6.34 -0.34
CA ASN A 431 6.11 6.79 -1.57
C ASN A 431 5.31 6.27 -2.77
N THR A 432 5.04 7.11 -3.77
CA THR A 432 4.03 6.81 -4.80
C THR A 432 4.40 7.40 -6.16
N GLY A 433 3.92 6.78 -7.23
CA GLY A 433 3.92 7.38 -8.56
C GLY A 433 2.83 8.45 -8.69
N MET A 434 3.06 9.48 -9.51
CA MET A 434 2.07 10.52 -9.79
C MET A 434 1.45 10.29 -11.18
N ALA A 435 0.13 10.21 -11.22
CA ALA A 435 -0.66 10.17 -12.46
C ALA A 435 -1.07 11.59 -12.88
N GLY A 436 -1.21 11.82 -14.19
CA GLY A 436 -1.75 13.09 -14.68
C GLY A 436 -3.24 13.23 -14.37
N ARG A 437 -3.69 14.42 -13.98
CA ARG A 437 -5.09 14.72 -13.62
C ARG A 437 -6.06 14.66 -14.80
N VAL A 438 -5.54 14.74 -16.02
CA VAL A 438 -6.34 14.62 -17.26
C VAL A 438 -6.28 13.18 -17.74
N ALA A 439 -7.45 12.61 -18.06
CA ALA A 439 -7.54 11.26 -18.64
C ALA A 439 -6.66 11.16 -19.90
N GLY A 440 -5.92 10.07 -20.04
CA GLY A 440 -5.03 9.85 -21.19
C GLY A 440 -3.58 10.31 -21.01
N THR A 441 -3.26 11.13 -20.00
CA THR A 441 -1.92 11.74 -19.85
C THR A 441 -0.84 10.71 -19.52
N GLY A 442 -1.10 9.78 -18.61
CA GLY A 442 -0.12 8.82 -18.13
C GLY A 442 0.63 9.30 -16.88
N GLN A 443 1.85 8.79 -16.67
CA GLN A 443 2.68 9.14 -15.52
C GLN A 443 3.27 10.55 -15.66
N VAL A 444 3.21 11.36 -14.61
CA VAL A 444 3.75 12.72 -14.57
C VAL A 444 4.86 12.93 -13.55
N GLY A 445 5.08 11.98 -12.64
CA GLY A 445 6.06 12.14 -11.56
C GLY A 445 6.11 10.97 -10.58
N ALA A 446 6.81 11.19 -9.47
CA ALA A 446 6.82 10.34 -8.28
C ALA A 446 7.14 11.18 -7.04
N GLY A 447 6.63 10.78 -5.88
CA GLY A 447 6.75 11.58 -4.68
C GLY A 447 6.42 10.85 -3.39
N LEU A 448 6.32 11.65 -2.34
CA LEU A 448 5.96 11.27 -1.00
C LEU A 448 4.58 11.84 -0.66
N VAL A 449 3.79 11.08 0.08
CA VAL A 449 2.46 11.48 0.54
C VAL A 449 2.13 10.77 1.84
N ASN A 450 1.20 11.34 2.60
CA ASN A 450 0.65 10.71 3.79
C ASN A 450 -0.87 10.53 3.60
N PRO A 451 -1.49 9.53 4.24
CA PRO A 451 -2.94 9.46 4.31
C PRO A 451 -3.50 10.71 5.02
N PRO A 452 -4.71 11.18 4.67
CA PRO A 452 -5.36 12.26 5.41
C PRO A 452 -5.62 11.84 6.85
N GLU A 453 -5.32 12.72 7.81
CA GLU A 453 -5.53 12.46 9.25
C GLU A 453 -6.98 12.02 9.57
N ALA A 454 -7.93 12.56 8.82
CA ALA A 454 -9.36 12.31 8.99
C ALA A 454 -9.73 10.83 8.85
N CYS A 455 -8.95 10.03 8.11
CA CYS A 455 -9.18 8.59 8.01
C CYS A 455 -8.98 7.90 9.38
N PHE A 456 -7.96 8.30 10.13
CA PHE A 456 -7.62 7.71 11.43
C PHE A 456 -8.52 8.22 12.55
N THR A 457 -8.88 9.50 12.53
CA THR A 457 -9.76 10.08 13.54
C THR A 457 -11.18 9.51 13.46
N GLN A 458 -11.71 9.31 12.25
CA GLN A 458 -12.98 8.62 12.02
C GLN A 458 -12.92 7.16 12.48
N ALA A 459 -11.84 6.45 12.15
CA ALA A 459 -11.64 5.07 12.58
C ALA A 459 -11.58 4.94 14.11
N LEU A 460 -10.89 5.85 14.79
CA LEU A 460 -10.82 5.89 16.25
C LEU A 460 -12.21 6.09 16.86
N ALA A 461 -13.01 7.02 16.32
CA ALA A 461 -14.37 7.25 16.78
C ALA A 461 -15.25 5.99 16.63
N ALA A 462 -15.13 5.26 15.53
CA ALA A 462 -15.86 4.01 15.32
C ALA A 462 -15.41 2.89 16.27
N LEU A 463 -14.11 2.74 16.51
CA LEU A 463 -13.57 1.81 17.51
C LEU A 463 -14.09 2.16 18.91
N ALA A 464 -14.17 3.45 19.25
CA ALA A 464 -14.71 3.89 20.54
C ALA A 464 -16.19 3.50 20.69
N GLN A 465 -16.99 3.69 19.64
CA GLN A 465 -18.40 3.26 19.64
C GLN A 465 -18.55 1.74 19.81
N ALA A 466 -17.64 0.95 19.24
CA ALA A 466 -17.62 -0.51 19.36
C ALA A 466 -16.99 -1.03 20.67
N ALA A 467 -16.34 -0.17 21.45
CA ALA A 467 -15.75 -0.52 22.73
C ALA A 467 -16.83 -0.74 23.80
N PRO A 468 -16.67 -1.74 24.69
CA PRO A 468 -17.62 -1.99 25.76
C PRO A 468 -17.71 -0.78 26.69
N GLU A 469 -18.81 -0.68 27.43
CA GLU A 469 -18.94 0.33 28.47
C GLU A 469 -17.86 0.14 29.54
N LEU A 470 -17.26 1.25 29.97
CA LEU A 470 -16.29 1.23 31.05
C LEU A 470 -17.01 0.90 32.36
N PRO A 471 -16.46 0.01 33.22
CA PRO A 471 -17.06 -0.27 34.52
C PRO A 471 -17.17 1.01 35.36
N GLY A 472 -18.40 1.45 35.63
CA GLY A 472 -18.68 2.61 36.50
C GLY A 472 -19.10 3.91 35.80
N ALA A 473 -19.51 3.86 34.52
CA ALA A 473 -20.24 4.95 33.86
C ALA A 473 -21.69 5.05 34.31
#